data_AF-A0A1C2H8J6-F1
#
_entry.id   AF-A0A1C2H8J6-F1
#
_cell.length_a   1.000
_cell.length_b   1.000
_cell.length_c   1.000
_cell.angle_alpha   90.00
_cell.angle_beta   90.00
_cell.angle_gamma   90.00
#
_symmetry.space_group_name_H-M   'P 1'
#
loop_
_entity.id
_entity.type
_entity.pdbx_description
1 polymer ?
#
loop_
_entity_poly.entity_id
_entity_poly.type
_entity_poly.pdbx_seq_one_letter_code
_entity_poly.pdbx_strand_id
1 'polypeptide(L)'
;MSIETVSEGQISELHIGLKGTMNAMFLSDLSKKTREGLRGRALAGKSAGGQTFGYRAVRAFDETGERLRGDLDIHPEEAAVVRRIMEDYAGGLSPKKIAEALNLERIPGPRGGSWGGLDHSWQSRTRHGAPEQRALYRHVYLESADL
;
A
#
# COMPACT_ATOMS: atom_id res chain seq x y z
N MET A 1 15.50 -31.17 -32.77
CA MET A 1 14.57 -30.06 -33.03
C MET A 1 15.12 -28.84 -32.30
N SER A 2 15.62 -27.85 -33.03
CA SER A 2 16.20 -26.62 -32.47
C SER A 2 15.09 -25.68 -32.03
N ILE A 3 15.25 -25.04 -30.87
CA ILE A 3 14.32 -24.02 -30.38
C ILE A 3 14.89 -22.66 -30.82
N GLU A 4 14.10 -21.89 -31.57
CA GLU A 4 14.50 -20.57 -32.05
C GLU A 4 13.53 -19.50 -31.57
N THR A 5 14.04 -18.29 -31.27
CA THR A 5 13.20 -17.13 -30.95
C THR A 5 13.45 -16.01 -31.95
N VAL A 6 12.40 -15.23 -32.24
CA VAL A 6 12.44 -14.13 -33.22
C VAL A 6 13.49 -13.08 -32.87
N SER A 7 13.78 -12.89 -31.58
CA SER A 7 14.75 -11.93 -31.08
C SER A 7 16.21 -12.44 -31.10
N GLU A 8 16.46 -13.75 -31.09
CA GLU A 8 17.82 -14.28 -30.84
C GLU A 8 18.24 -15.52 -31.65
N GLY A 9 17.37 -16.09 -32.48
CA GLY A 9 17.68 -17.32 -33.20
C GLY A 9 17.79 -18.52 -32.24
N GLN A 10 18.77 -19.40 -32.43
CA GLN A 10 18.89 -20.67 -31.70
C GLN A 10 19.20 -20.51 -30.22
N ILE A 11 18.32 -21.08 -29.38
CA ILE A 11 18.49 -21.14 -27.94
C ILE A 11 19.25 -22.42 -27.58
N SER A 12 20.40 -22.25 -26.92
CA SER A 12 21.19 -23.33 -26.32
C SER A 12 20.92 -23.39 -24.82
N GLU A 13 21.30 -24.50 -24.16
CA GLU A 13 21.21 -24.63 -22.70
C GLU A 13 21.96 -23.51 -21.96
N LEU A 14 23.08 -23.04 -22.53
CA LEU A 14 23.83 -21.89 -22.00
C LEU A 14 23.00 -20.59 -22.08
N HIS A 15 22.29 -20.35 -23.19
CA HIS A 15 21.39 -19.20 -23.32
C HIS A 15 20.28 -19.25 -22.26
N ILE A 16 19.72 -20.43 -21.97
CA ILE A 16 18.67 -20.60 -20.96
C ILE A 16 19.21 -20.27 -19.56
N GLY A 17 20.35 -20.84 -19.18
CA GLY A 17 20.94 -20.61 -17.85
C GLY A 17 21.37 -19.15 -17.63
N LEU A 18 22.08 -18.58 -18.61
CA LEU A 18 22.57 -17.20 -18.53
C LEU A 18 21.40 -16.20 -18.50
N LYS A 19 20.40 -16.35 -19.37
CA LYS A 19 19.23 -15.46 -19.37
C LYS A 19 18.34 -15.64 -18.16
N GLY A 20 18.19 -16.87 -17.67
CA GLY A 20 17.42 -17.14 -16.46
C GLY A 20 17.95 -16.35 -15.27
N THR A 21 19.28 -16.37 -15.09
CA THR A 21 19.95 -15.60 -14.02
C THR A 21 19.88 -14.09 -14.26
N MET A 22 20.10 -13.61 -15.50
CA MET A 22 19.98 -12.19 -15.84
C MET A 22 18.57 -11.64 -15.60
N ASN A 23 17.54 -12.36 -16.05
CA ASN A 23 16.16 -11.95 -15.85
C ASN A 23 15.79 -11.93 -14.36
N ALA A 24 16.27 -12.88 -13.57
CA ALA A 24 16.07 -12.89 -12.12
C ALA A 24 16.69 -11.65 -11.45
N MET A 25 17.91 -11.27 -11.85
CA MET A 25 18.57 -10.05 -11.37
C MET A 25 17.79 -8.79 -11.78
N PHE A 26 17.38 -8.71 -13.06
CA PHE A 26 16.58 -7.60 -13.57
C PHE A 26 15.25 -7.43 -12.82
N LEU A 27 14.51 -8.52 -12.59
CA LEU A 27 13.25 -8.49 -11.84
C LEU A 27 13.46 -8.07 -10.39
N SER A 28 14.56 -8.50 -9.76
CA SER A 28 14.93 -8.09 -8.40
C SER A 28 15.14 -6.58 -8.31
N ASP A 29 15.90 -6.00 -9.24
CA ASP A 29 16.19 -4.57 -9.23
C ASP A 29 14.97 -3.73 -9.65
N LEU A 30 14.18 -4.22 -10.60
CA LEU A 30 12.90 -3.61 -10.97
C LEU A 30 11.93 -3.56 -9.77
N SER A 31 11.84 -4.66 -9.02
CA SER A 31 11.02 -4.73 -7.81
C SER A 31 11.45 -3.71 -6.75
N LYS A 32 12.77 -3.57 -6.52
CA LYS A 32 13.33 -2.58 -5.59
C LYS A 32 12.96 -1.16 -6.00
N LYS A 33 13.23 -0.77 -7.25
CA LYS A 33 12.92 0.57 -7.77
C LYS A 33 11.43 0.89 -7.71
N THR A 34 10.59 -0.09 -8.05
CA THR A 34 9.12 0.06 -7.95
C THR A 34 8.70 0.35 -6.52
N ARG A 35 9.20 -0.43 -5.55
CA ARG A 35 8.90 -0.24 -4.12
C ARG A 35 9.38 1.12 -3.60
N GLU A 36 10.57 1.55 -4.00
CA GLU A 36 11.10 2.87 -3.64
C GLU A 36 10.23 4.00 -4.20
N GLY A 37 9.82 3.90 -5.47
CA GLY A 37 8.90 4.87 -6.09
C GLY A 37 7.55 4.95 -5.38
N LEU A 38 6.94 3.79 -5.05
CA LEU A 38 5.67 3.74 -4.31
C LEU A 38 5.82 4.34 -2.90
N ARG A 39 6.92 4.05 -2.20
CA ARG A 39 7.20 4.63 -0.89
C ARG A 39 7.36 6.15 -0.97
N GLY A 40 8.05 6.67 -1.99
CA GLY A 40 8.19 8.11 -2.21
C GLY A 40 6.84 8.80 -2.39
N ARG A 41 5.92 8.18 -3.15
CA ARG A 41 4.55 8.69 -3.31
C ARG A 41 3.78 8.72 -1.99
N ALA A 42 3.84 7.64 -1.22
CA ALA A 42 3.16 7.55 0.07
C ALA A 42 3.66 8.57 1.10
N LEU A 43 4.98 8.84 1.13
CA LEU A 43 5.55 9.87 1.99
C LEU A 43 5.10 11.29 1.61
N ALA A 44 4.80 11.51 0.33
CA ALA A 44 4.27 12.78 -0.17
C ALA A 44 2.73 12.88 -0.04
N GLY A 45 2.09 12.03 0.76
CA GLY A 45 0.63 12.01 0.90
C GLY A 45 -0.12 11.52 -0.35
N LYS A 46 0.58 11.00 -1.36
CA LYS A 46 -0.02 10.56 -2.62
C LYS A 46 -0.34 9.08 -2.58
N SER A 47 -1.29 8.69 -3.42
CA SER A 47 -1.62 7.29 -3.69
C SER A 47 -0.38 6.55 -4.17
N ALA A 48 -0.03 5.52 -3.41
CA ALA A 48 1.01 4.54 -3.71
C ALA A 48 0.41 3.19 -4.16
N GLY A 49 -0.82 3.20 -4.70
CA GLY A 49 -1.58 2.01 -5.05
C GLY A 49 -3.08 2.20 -4.83
N GLY A 50 -3.79 1.10 -4.53
CA GLY A 50 -5.23 1.13 -4.25
C GLY A 50 -5.65 2.07 -3.11
N GLN A 51 -6.95 2.21 -2.89
CA GLN A 51 -7.50 3.08 -1.85
C GLN A 51 -7.00 2.64 -0.45
N THR A 52 -6.54 3.61 0.33
CA THR A 52 -6.12 3.42 1.73
C THR A 52 -7.19 4.00 2.63
N PHE A 53 -7.57 3.27 3.69
CA PHE A 53 -8.55 3.73 4.67
C PHE A 53 -8.05 5.03 5.33
N GLY A 54 -8.94 5.95 5.70
CA GLY A 54 -8.55 7.28 6.16
C GLY A 54 -8.26 8.28 5.03
N TYR A 55 -8.25 7.83 3.77
CA TYR A 55 -8.02 8.66 2.60
C TYR A 55 -9.08 8.43 1.53
N ARG A 56 -9.39 9.49 0.79
CA ARG A 56 -10.20 9.45 -0.43
C ARG A 56 -9.41 9.96 -1.63
N ALA A 57 -9.60 9.33 -2.78
CA ALA A 57 -8.97 9.82 -4.01
C ALA A 57 -9.60 11.15 -4.42
N VAL A 58 -8.77 12.18 -4.58
CA VAL A 58 -9.19 13.47 -5.08
C VAL A 58 -9.48 13.33 -6.56
N ARG A 59 -10.69 13.71 -6.97
CA ARG A 59 -11.07 13.83 -8.39
C ARG A 59 -10.96 15.29 -8.80
N ALA A 60 -9.74 15.83 -8.74
CA ALA A 60 -9.47 17.19 -9.18
C ALA A 60 -8.91 17.19 -10.61
N PHE A 61 -9.14 18.30 -11.29
CA PHE A 61 -8.57 18.63 -12.58
C PHE A 61 -7.69 19.86 -12.39
N ASP A 62 -6.54 19.89 -13.07
CA ASP A 62 -5.69 21.07 -13.09
C ASP A 62 -6.29 22.18 -13.97
N GLU A 63 -5.61 23.33 -14.01
CA GLU A 63 -5.99 24.51 -14.80
C GLU A 63 -6.05 24.23 -16.32
N THR A 64 -5.41 23.14 -16.76
CA THR A 64 -5.42 22.67 -18.15
C THR A 64 -6.50 21.62 -18.43
N GLY A 65 -7.31 21.25 -17.42
CA GLY A 65 -8.36 20.25 -17.53
C GLY A 65 -7.85 18.80 -17.47
N GLU A 66 -6.59 18.58 -17.11
CA GLU A 66 -6.00 17.26 -16.92
C GLU A 66 -6.26 16.75 -15.50
N ARG A 67 -6.50 15.44 -15.37
CA ARG A 67 -6.82 14.84 -14.06
C ARG A 67 -5.57 14.79 -13.18
N LEU A 68 -5.64 15.42 -12.01
CA LEU A 68 -4.63 15.28 -10.95
C LEU A 68 -4.64 13.82 -10.45
N ARG A 69 -3.70 13.02 -10.94
CA ARG A 69 -3.63 11.57 -10.69
C ARG A 69 -2.88 11.25 -9.40
N GLY A 70 -3.64 10.68 -8.47
CA GLY A 70 -3.10 10.06 -7.27
C GLY A 70 -2.96 11.02 -6.09
N ASP A 71 -3.59 12.18 -6.15
CA ASP A 71 -3.78 13.00 -4.96
C ASP A 71 -4.83 12.35 -4.05
N LEU A 72 -4.54 12.38 -2.76
CA LEU A 72 -5.40 11.86 -1.71
C LEU A 72 -5.79 13.01 -0.79
N ASP A 73 -7.04 12.99 -0.36
CA ASP A 73 -7.54 13.88 0.68
C ASP A 73 -7.90 13.04 1.90
N ILE A 74 -7.77 13.63 3.09
CA ILE A 74 -8.03 12.94 4.35
C ILE A 74 -9.54 12.81 4.50
N HIS A 75 -10.04 11.60 4.72
CA HIS A 75 -11.44 11.39 5.08
C HIS A 75 -11.59 11.57 6.60
N PRO A 76 -12.21 12.64 7.12
CA PRO A 76 -12.10 13.00 8.54
C PRO A 76 -12.56 11.90 9.50
N GLU A 77 -13.68 11.23 9.19
CA GLU A 77 -14.22 10.14 10.02
C GLU A 77 -13.31 8.92 10.06
N GLU A 78 -12.90 8.39 8.90
CA GLU A 78 -11.97 7.26 8.83
C GLU A 78 -10.59 7.62 9.41
N ALA A 79 -10.13 8.86 9.24
CA ALA A 79 -8.88 9.35 9.81
C ALA A 79 -8.91 9.39 11.34
N ALA A 80 -10.04 9.75 11.95
CA ALA A 80 -10.23 9.66 13.40
C ALA A 80 -10.08 8.22 13.91
N VAL A 81 -10.63 7.25 13.16
CA VAL A 81 -10.47 5.83 13.49
C VAL A 81 -9.01 5.40 13.37
N VAL A 82 -8.30 5.83 12.31
CA VAL A 82 -6.86 5.55 12.15
C VAL A 82 -6.05 6.14 13.31
N ARG A 83 -6.31 7.39 13.72
CA ARG A 83 -5.61 8.01 14.87
C ARG A 83 -5.80 7.20 16.14
N ARG A 84 -7.05 6.86 16.47
CA ARG A 84 -7.37 6.02 17.62
C ARG A 84 -6.62 4.70 17.58
N ILE A 85 -6.58 4.01 16.44
CA ILE A 85 -5.85 2.74 16.30
C ILE A 85 -4.37 2.91 16.63
N MET A 86 -3.76 4.01 16.18
CA MET A 86 -2.34 4.28 16.42
C MET A 86 -2.08 4.64 17.89
N GLU A 87 -2.96 5.42 18.51
CA GLU A 87 -2.93 5.76 19.94
C GLU A 87 -3.10 4.51 20.82
N ASP A 88 -4.12 3.70 20.55
CA ASP A 88 -4.39 2.45 21.26
C ASP A 88 -3.19 1.49 21.15
N TYR A 89 -2.60 1.39 19.96
CA TYR A 89 -1.42 0.56 19.74
C TYR A 89 -0.17 1.10 20.45
N ALA A 90 0.05 2.42 20.42
CA ALA A 90 1.14 3.07 21.17
C ALA A 90 0.94 2.94 22.69
N GLY A 91 -0.31 2.90 23.15
CA GLY A 91 -0.72 2.59 24.52
C GLY A 91 -0.59 1.12 24.91
N GLY A 92 -0.12 0.25 24.01
CA GLY A 92 0.16 -1.16 24.28
C GLY A 92 -1.02 -2.11 24.08
N LEU A 93 -2.14 -1.66 23.52
CA LEU A 93 -3.24 -2.56 23.14
C LEU A 93 -2.83 -3.42 21.95
N SER A 94 -3.19 -4.70 22.01
CA SER A 94 -2.91 -5.62 20.91
C SER A 94 -3.84 -5.31 19.72
N PRO A 95 -3.38 -5.49 18.46
CA PRO A 95 -4.22 -5.27 17.28
C PRO A 95 -5.54 -6.06 17.30
N LYS A 96 -5.54 -7.23 17.95
CA LYS A 96 -6.74 -8.04 18.15
C LYS A 96 -7.76 -7.33 19.04
N LYS A 97 -7.33 -6.80 20.19
CA LYS A 97 -8.20 -6.06 21.11
C LYS A 97 -8.76 -4.78 20.47
N ILE A 98 -7.92 -4.07 19.72
CA ILE A 98 -8.34 -2.86 18.99
C ILE A 98 -9.43 -3.22 17.98
N ALA A 99 -9.23 -4.27 17.18
CA ALA A 99 -10.23 -4.73 16.22
C ALA A 99 -11.54 -5.18 16.88
N GLU A 100 -11.46 -5.90 18.01
CA GLU A 100 -12.63 -6.30 18.80
C GLU A 100 -13.41 -5.08 19.31
N ALA A 101 -12.72 -4.05 19.81
CA ALA A 101 -13.35 -2.81 20.27
C ALA A 101 -14.06 -2.07 19.11
N LEU A 102 -13.38 -1.90 17.97
CA LEU A 102 -13.97 -1.25 16.79
C LEU A 102 -15.19 -2.01 16.25
N ASN A 103 -15.16 -3.34 16.31
CA ASN A 103 -16.30 -4.18 15.91
C ASN A 103 -17.48 -4.03 16.87
N LEU A 104 -17.22 -3.98 18.18
CA LEU A 104 -18.26 -3.80 19.19
C LEU A 104 -18.99 -2.47 19.01
N GLU A 105 -18.25 -1.44 18.61
CA GLU A 105 -18.76 -0.11 18.27
C GLU A 105 -19.39 -0.02 16.87
N ARG A 106 -19.39 -1.12 16.11
CA ARG A 106 -19.92 -1.22 14.73
C ARG A 106 -19.27 -0.23 13.76
N ILE A 107 -18.01 0.11 13.98
CA ILE A 107 -17.25 0.93 13.04
C ILE A 107 -16.93 0.06 11.82
N PRO A 108 -17.32 0.46 10.60
CA PRO A 108 -17.03 -0.31 9.40
C PRO A 108 -15.53 -0.28 9.11
N GLY A 109 -14.98 -1.43 8.77
CA GLY A 109 -13.62 -1.56 8.28
C GLY A 109 -13.48 -1.12 6.81
N PRO A 110 -12.27 -1.15 6.24
CA PRO A 110 -11.96 -0.59 4.92
C PRO A 110 -12.74 -1.13 3.72
N ARG A 111 -13.40 -2.27 3.88
CA ARG A 111 -14.26 -2.89 2.84
C ARG A 111 -15.75 -2.88 3.21
N GLY A 112 -16.15 -2.08 4.21
CA GLY A 112 -17.51 -2.03 4.72
C GLY A 112 -17.92 -3.21 5.63
N GLY A 113 -16.96 -4.05 6.03
CA GLY A 113 -17.17 -5.21 6.92
C GLY A 113 -16.56 -5.02 8.31
N SER A 114 -16.47 -6.08 9.11
CA SER A 114 -15.83 -6.02 10.43
C SER A 114 -14.31 -5.88 10.35
N TRP A 115 -13.74 -5.23 11.36
CA TRP A 115 -12.32 -5.21 11.66
C TRP A 115 -11.85 -6.63 12.02
N GLY A 116 -11.17 -7.30 11.10
CA GLY A 116 -10.65 -8.65 11.33
C GLY A 116 -11.59 -9.80 10.95
N GLY A 117 -12.70 -9.53 10.24
CA GLY A 117 -13.51 -10.56 9.59
C GLY A 117 -12.94 -10.99 8.23
N LEU A 118 -12.76 -12.31 8.07
CA LEU A 118 -12.00 -13.01 7.03
C LEU A 118 -10.50 -12.74 7.10
N ASP A 119 -9.87 -13.67 7.83
CA ASP A 119 -8.49 -14.13 7.74
C ASP A 119 -7.54 -13.25 6.91
N HIS A 120 -6.51 -12.74 7.58
CA HIS A 120 -5.35 -12.07 7.01
C HIS A 120 -5.43 -10.59 6.56
N SER A 121 -6.59 -9.95 6.36
CA SER A 121 -6.54 -8.63 5.68
C SER A 121 -5.97 -7.46 6.51
N TRP A 122 -6.17 -7.45 7.84
CA TRP A 122 -5.59 -6.42 8.74
C TRP A 122 -4.29 -6.87 9.43
N GLN A 123 -4.22 -8.11 9.96
CA GLN A 123 -3.03 -8.60 10.67
C GLN A 123 -1.84 -8.90 9.73
N SER A 124 -2.10 -9.46 8.53
CA SER A 124 -1.02 -9.78 7.58
C SER A 124 -0.43 -8.52 6.93
N ARG A 125 -1.16 -7.39 6.98
CA ARG A 125 -0.70 -6.06 6.57
C ARG A 125 -0.37 -5.12 7.73
N THR A 126 -0.24 -5.59 8.96
CA THR A 126 0.24 -4.73 10.07
C THR A 126 1.51 -5.29 10.69
N ARG A 127 1.68 -6.62 10.79
CA ARG A 127 3.02 -7.22 10.97
C ARG A 127 3.92 -6.98 9.76
N HIS A 128 3.39 -7.18 8.55
CA HIS A 128 4.01 -6.82 7.26
C HIS A 128 3.19 -5.76 6.53
N GLY A 129 2.88 -4.65 7.20
CA GLY A 129 2.29 -3.52 6.48
C GLY A 129 3.20 -3.08 5.37
N ALA A 130 2.63 -3.04 4.16
CA ALA A 130 3.31 -2.54 3.00
C ALA A 130 3.86 -1.14 3.38
N PRO A 131 5.18 -0.91 3.30
CA PRO A 131 5.82 0.29 3.84
C PRO A 131 5.13 1.61 3.44
N GLU A 132 4.51 1.62 2.27
CA GLU A 132 3.68 2.68 1.74
C GLU A 132 2.44 3.00 2.61
N GLN A 133 1.70 1.99 3.09
CA GLN A 133 0.52 2.24 3.93
C GLN A 133 0.92 2.75 5.31
N ARG A 134 2.07 2.31 5.83
CA ARG A 134 2.63 2.84 7.09
C ARG A 134 3.05 4.29 6.95
N ALA A 135 3.61 4.68 5.80
CA ALA A 135 3.97 6.06 5.52
C ALA A 135 2.72 6.95 5.45
N LEU A 136 1.64 6.49 4.80
CA LEU A 136 0.36 7.19 4.76
C LEU A 136 -0.28 7.32 6.15
N TYR A 137 -0.37 6.24 6.95
CA TYR A 137 -0.94 6.36 8.30
C TYR A 137 -0.09 7.23 9.23
N ARG A 138 1.23 7.25 9.05
CA ARG A 138 2.10 8.20 9.75
C ARG A 138 1.77 9.65 9.34
N HIS A 139 1.53 9.89 8.05
CA HIS A 139 1.13 11.21 7.56
C HIS A 139 -0.21 11.65 8.13
N VAL A 140 -1.24 10.79 8.16
CA VAL A 140 -2.52 11.09 8.84
C VAL A 140 -2.30 11.45 10.31
N TYR A 141 -1.48 10.67 11.02
CA TYR A 141 -1.22 10.88 12.44
C TYR A 141 -0.44 12.18 12.72
N LEU A 142 0.50 12.55 11.86
CA LEU A 142 1.36 13.74 12.05
C LEU A 142 0.74 15.04 11.54
N GLU A 143 0.05 15.05 10.39
CA GLU A 143 -0.49 16.30 9.82
C GLU A 143 -1.78 16.80 10.50
N SER A 144 -2.50 15.94 11.23
CA SER A 144 -3.71 16.35 11.96
C SER A 144 -3.46 16.72 13.43
N ALA A 145 -2.20 16.88 13.83
CA ALA A 145 -1.81 17.42 15.14
C ALA A 145 -1.77 18.97 15.16
N ASP A 146 -1.92 19.62 14.00
CA ASP A 146 -1.88 21.08 13.82
C ASP A 146 -3.26 21.69 13.44
N LEU A 147 -4.38 21.02 13.73
CA LEU A 147 -5.75 21.54 13.56
C LEU A 147 -6.55 21.53 14.86
#